data_AF-A0A1F8M489-F1
#
_entry.id   AF-A0A1F8M489-F1
#
_cell.length_a   1.000
_cell.length_b   1.000
_cell.length_c   1.000
_cell.angle_alpha   90.00
_cell.angle_beta   90.00
_cell.angle_gamma   90.00
#
_symmetry.space_group_name_H-M   'P 1'
#
loop_
_entity.id
_entity.type
_entity.pdbx_description
1 polymer ?
#
loop_
_entity_poly.entity_id
_entity_poly.type
_entity_poly.pdbx_seq_one_letter_code
_entity_poly.pdbx_strand_id
1 'polypeptide(L)'
;MQPVLTRCGYRCDLCLAYKPSIEKTPANQQVLSEGWFKYFGFRIQPANIVCDGCMGDHPKLIDQACPVRPCVIEKGLQTCAACDEYVCEKLKERLVIYEEVKQRMSNDIPEGDYFCFIQPYENKRRLDHYQLTGEIIK
;
A
#
# COMPACT_ATOMS: atom_id res chain seq x y z
N MET A 1 -11.21 0.32 12.74
CA MET A 1 -11.12 -0.93 11.97
C MET A 1 -9.86 -1.66 12.42
N GLN A 2 -9.82 -2.99 12.39
CA GLN A 2 -8.57 -3.70 12.68
C GLN A 2 -7.57 -3.48 11.53
N PRO A 3 -6.25 -3.42 11.81
CA PRO A 3 -5.22 -3.33 10.78
C PRO A 3 -5.34 -4.43 9.71
N VAL A 4 -5.33 -4.05 8.43
CA VAL A 4 -5.32 -4.98 7.30
C VAL A 4 -3.96 -4.88 6.61
N LEU A 5 -2.99 -5.66 7.11
CA LEU A 5 -1.67 -5.78 6.51
C LEU A 5 -1.73 -6.66 5.26
N THR A 6 -1.19 -6.15 4.16
CA THR A 6 -1.10 -6.89 2.89
C THR A 6 0.21 -7.67 2.79
N ARG A 7 0.29 -8.54 1.77
CA ARG A 7 1.48 -9.35 1.46
C ARG A 7 2.77 -8.54 1.27
N CYS A 8 2.67 -7.31 0.73
CA CYS A 8 3.80 -6.39 0.58
C CYS A 8 3.92 -5.37 1.71
N GLY A 9 3.12 -5.45 2.77
CA GLY A 9 3.19 -4.53 3.92
C GLY A 9 2.43 -3.21 3.79
N TYR A 10 1.68 -2.99 2.69
CA TYR A 10 0.68 -1.90 2.63
C TYR A 10 -0.45 -2.16 3.63
N ARG A 11 -1.15 -1.10 4.03
CA ARG A 11 -2.33 -1.13 4.91
C ARG A 11 -3.59 -0.76 4.15
N CYS A 12 -4.42 -1.77 3.82
CA CYS A 12 -5.67 -1.55 3.10
C CYS A 12 -6.67 -0.72 3.90
N ASP A 13 -6.72 -0.89 5.23
CA ASP A 13 -7.64 -0.16 6.10
C ASP A 13 -7.35 1.34 6.21
N LEU A 14 -6.15 1.77 5.80
CA LEU A 14 -5.78 3.20 5.67
C LEU A 14 -5.96 3.71 4.23
N CYS A 15 -6.10 2.81 3.26
CA CYS A 15 -6.11 3.15 1.85
C CYS A 15 -7.47 3.69 1.42
N LEU A 16 -7.46 4.85 0.75
CA LEU A 16 -8.67 5.44 0.19
C LEU A 16 -9.28 4.60 -0.94
N ALA A 17 -8.50 3.79 -1.68
CA ALA A 17 -9.02 2.90 -2.73
C ALA A 17 -9.70 1.63 -2.20
N TYR A 18 -9.53 1.33 -0.90
CA TYR A 18 -10.10 0.11 -0.33
C TYR A 18 -11.63 0.19 -0.38
N LYS A 19 -12.29 -0.89 -0.83
CA LYS A 19 -13.73 -0.91 -1.09
C LYS A 19 -14.58 -0.37 0.08
N PRO A 20 -14.35 -0.76 1.35
CA PRO A 20 -15.05 -0.16 2.49
C PRO A 20 -14.85 1.35 2.63
N SER A 21 -13.67 1.88 2.29
CA SER A 21 -13.38 3.33 2.30
C SER A 21 -14.16 4.06 1.21
N ILE A 22 -14.29 3.47 0.02
CA ILE A 22 -15.07 4.03 -1.10
C ILE A 22 -16.57 3.99 -0.81
N GLU A 23 -17.07 2.85 -0.32
CA GLU A 23 -18.49 2.70 0.04
C GLU A 23 -18.92 3.71 1.11
N LYS A 24 -18.03 3.98 2.08
CA LYS A 24 -18.26 5.01 3.09
C LYS A 24 -18.12 6.43 2.55
N THR A 25 -17.20 6.67 1.61
CA THR A 25 -16.89 8.02 1.11
C THR A 25 -16.51 7.96 -0.36
N PRO A 26 -17.48 8.00 -1.29
CA PRO A 26 -17.20 7.88 -2.72
C PRO A 26 -16.25 8.94 -3.30
N ALA A 27 -16.22 10.14 -2.69
CA ALA A 27 -15.31 11.22 -3.07
C ALA A 27 -13.82 10.84 -2.95
N ASN A 28 -13.48 9.81 -2.15
CA ASN A 28 -12.13 9.28 -2.00
C ASN A 28 -11.49 8.90 -3.34
N GLN A 29 -12.29 8.51 -4.34
CA GLN A 29 -11.77 8.15 -5.65
C GLN A 29 -11.08 9.33 -6.35
N GLN A 30 -11.72 10.51 -6.35
CA GLN A 30 -11.15 11.71 -6.95
C GLN A 30 -9.91 12.16 -6.18
N VAL A 31 -10.02 12.25 -4.86
CA VAL A 31 -8.94 12.66 -3.95
C VAL A 31 -7.71 11.76 -4.11
N LEU A 32 -7.90 10.45 -4.18
CA LEU A 32 -6.79 9.51 -4.35
C LEU A 32 -6.18 9.55 -5.76
N SER A 33 -6.98 9.76 -6.81
CA SER A 33 -6.46 9.93 -8.18
C SER A 33 -5.48 11.10 -8.25
N GLU A 34 -5.81 12.21 -7.59
CA GLU A 34 -4.95 13.40 -7.49
C GLU A 34 -3.72 13.15 -6.63
N GLY A 35 -3.88 12.53 -5.46
CA GLY A 35 -2.78 12.19 -4.58
C GLY A 35 -1.77 11.22 -5.21
N TRP A 36 -2.23 10.17 -5.89
CA TRP A 36 -1.35 9.25 -6.61
C TRP A 36 -0.57 9.93 -7.73
N PHE A 37 -1.22 10.83 -8.48
CA PHE A 37 -0.53 11.60 -9.50
C PHE A 37 0.53 12.52 -8.89
N LYS A 38 0.21 13.20 -7.79
CA LYS A 38 1.12 14.13 -7.10
C LYS A 38 2.36 13.42 -6.54
N TYR A 39 2.18 12.30 -5.84
CA TYR A 39 3.27 11.66 -5.07
C TYR A 39 3.98 10.51 -5.77
N PHE A 40 3.30 9.85 -6.72
CA PHE A 40 3.84 8.69 -7.43
C PHE A 40 3.85 8.84 -8.95
N GLY A 41 3.35 9.96 -9.48
CA GLY A 41 3.46 10.31 -10.90
C GLY A 41 2.54 9.53 -11.84
N PHE A 42 1.65 8.67 -11.33
CA PHE A 42 0.69 7.91 -12.14
C PHE A 42 -0.74 8.33 -11.84
N ARG A 43 -1.63 8.17 -12.83
CA ARG A 43 -3.05 8.50 -12.69
C ARG A 43 -3.92 7.32 -13.06
N ILE A 44 -4.90 7.05 -12.20
CA ILE A 44 -6.01 6.13 -12.47
C ILE A 44 -7.27 6.97 -12.52
N GLN A 45 -8.14 6.73 -13.50
CA GLN A 45 -9.43 7.41 -13.56
C GLN A 45 -10.22 7.12 -12.27
N PRO A 46 -10.81 8.13 -11.61
CA PRO A 46 -11.53 7.95 -10.34
C PRO A 46 -12.53 6.78 -10.37
N ALA A 47 -13.33 6.64 -11.44
CA ALA A 47 -14.29 5.56 -11.60
C ALA A 47 -13.70 4.14 -11.54
N ASN A 48 -12.39 4.00 -11.81
CA ASN A 48 -11.65 2.74 -11.76
C ASN A 48 -10.94 2.51 -10.41
N ILE A 49 -11.00 3.46 -9.48
CA ILE A 49 -10.36 3.36 -8.16
C ILE A 49 -11.30 2.65 -7.19
N VAL A 50 -11.24 1.32 -7.20
CA VAL A 50 -11.85 0.46 -6.19
C VAL A 50 -11.05 -0.84 -6.09
N CYS A 51 -10.64 -1.20 -4.88
CA CYS A 51 -9.80 -2.37 -4.61
C CYS A 51 -10.35 -3.13 -3.41
N ASP A 52 -10.52 -4.43 -3.54
CA ASP A 52 -10.93 -5.33 -2.45
C ASP A 52 -9.78 -5.66 -1.50
N GLY A 53 -8.55 -5.23 -1.81
CA GLY A 53 -7.34 -5.60 -1.09
C GLY A 53 -6.93 -7.04 -1.37
N CYS A 54 -5.63 -7.33 -1.29
CA CYS A 54 -5.14 -8.62 -1.76
C CYS A 54 -5.46 -9.79 -0.80
N MET A 55 -5.80 -9.55 0.46
CA MET A 55 -5.94 -10.61 1.47
C MET A 55 -7.25 -11.40 1.36
N GLY A 56 -8.22 -10.92 0.58
CA GLY A 56 -9.47 -11.63 0.33
C GLY A 56 -9.32 -12.80 -0.64
N ASP A 57 -10.39 -13.60 -0.74
CA ASP A 57 -10.53 -14.64 -1.75
C ASP A 57 -11.04 -14.04 -3.08
N HIS A 58 -10.40 -14.39 -4.19
CA HIS A 58 -10.67 -13.85 -5.53
C HIS A 58 -10.97 -12.32 -5.61
N PRO A 59 -10.11 -11.44 -5.07
CA PRO A 59 -10.42 -10.02 -4.94
C PRO A 59 -10.31 -9.25 -6.27
N LYS A 60 -11.13 -8.21 -6.44
CA LYS A 60 -10.92 -7.18 -7.48
C LYS A 60 -9.77 -6.27 -7.06
N LEU A 61 -8.70 -6.24 -7.85
CA LEU A 61 -7.47 -5.51 -7.52
C LEU A 61 -7.16 -4.41 -8.54
N ILE A 62 -6.52 -3.35 -8.08
CA ILE A 62 -6.00 -2.29 -8.96
C ILE A 62 -4.65 -2.72 -9.55
N ASP A 63 -3.70 -3.14 -8.71
CA ASP A 63 -2.40 -3.63 -9.16
C ASP A 63 -2.48 -5.09 -9.60
N GLN A 64 -2.87 -5.32 -10.84
CA GLN A 64 -2.98 -6.64 -11.45
C GLN A 64 -1.61 -7.28 -11.71
N ALA A 65 -0.58 -6.47 -11.97
CA ALA A 65 0.78 -6.92 -12.30
C ALA A 65 1.72 -7.02 -11.08
N CYS A 66 1.17 -7.12 -9.86
CA CYS A 66 1.96 -7.17 -8.64
C CYS A 66 2.87 -8.43 -8.60
N PRO A 67 4.21 -8.29 -8.57
CA PRO A 67 5.12 -9.43 -8.54
C PRO A 67 5.20 -10.10 -7.15
N VAL A 68 4.88 -9.35 -6.09
CA VAL A 68 4.92 -9.84 -4.70
C VAL A 68 3.79 -10.82 -4.40
N ARG A 69 2.59 -10.53 -4.92
CA ARG A 69 1.38 -11.30 -4.61
C ARG A 69 1.51 -12.79 -4.94
N PRO A 70 1.82 -13.22 -6.19
CA PRO A 70 1.98 -14.63 -6.50
C PRO A 70 3.15 -15.26 -5.74
N CYS A 71 4.25 -14.52 -5.55
CA CYS A 71 5.44 -15.01 -4.85
C CYS A 71 5.15 -15.38 -3.38
N VAL A 72 4.41 -14.54 -2.66
CA VAL A 72 4.05 -14.79 -1.25
C VAL A 72 3.04 -15.94 -1.14
N ILE A 73 2.10 -16.04 -2.08
CA ILE A 73 1.14 -17.16 -2.15
C ILE A 73 1.85 -18.49 -2.40
N GLU A 74 2.73 -18.54 -3.41
CA GLU A 74 3.49 -19.73 -3.79
C GLU A 74 4.37 -20.24 -2.64
N LYS A 75 5.00 -19.32 -1.89
CA LYS A 75 5.82 -19.66 -0.72
C LYS A 75 5.02 -19.98 0.55
N GLY A 76 3.68 -19.86 0.52
CA GLY A 76 2.84 -20.08 1.70
C GLY A 76 3.07 -19.06 2.83
N LEU A 77 3.61 -17.88 2.52
CA LEU A 77 3.91 -16.82 3.49
C LEU A 77 2.70 -15.91 3.69
N GLN A 78 2.63 -15.27 4.87
CA GLN A 78 1.61 -14.25 5.13
C GLN A 78 1.98 -12.89 4.53
N THR A 79 3.26 -12.54 4.61
CA THR A 79 3.82 -11.26 4.14
C THR A 79 5.30 -11.42 3.81
N CYS A 80 5.86 -10.51 3.01
CA CYS A 80 7.28 -10.47 2.70
C CYS A 80 8.18 -10.37 3.94
N ALA A 81 7.69 -9.87 5.08
CA ALA A 81 8.48 -9.80 6.31
C ALA A 81 8.86 -11.19 6.86
N ALA A 82 8.13 -12.24 6.48
CA ALA A 82 8.42 -13.63 6.86
C ALA A 82 9.32 -14.35 5.82
N CYS A 83 9.85 -13.64 4.81
CA CYS A 83 10.68 -14.24 3.77
C CYS A 83 12.17 -14.15 4.12
N ASP A 84 12.91 -15.24 3.99
CA ASP A 84 14.35 -15.28 4.26
C ASP A 84 15.18 -14.42 3.28
N GLU A 85 14.63 -14.11 2.11
CA GLU A 85 15.25 -13.24 1.10
C GLU A 85 14.87 -11.77 1.27
N TYR A 86 14.22 -11.39 2.38
CA TYR A 86 13.86 -10.00 2.65
C TYR A 86 15.14 -9.16 2.86
N VAL A 87 15.41 -8.10 2.08
CA VAL A 87 14.61 -7.47 1.01
C VAL A 87 15.05 -7.95 -0.39
N CYS A 88 14.13 -8.49 -1.18
CA CYS A 88 14.41 -9.00 -2.55
C CYS A 88 13.91 -8.07 -3.67
N GLU A 89 14.37 -8.30 -4.91
CA GLU A 89 14.04 -7.48 -6.09
C GLU A 89 12.53 -7.34 -6.35
N LYS A 90 11.76 -8.43 -6.22
CA LYS A 90 10.29 -8.40 -6.40
C LYS A 90 9.62 -7.43 -5.42
N LEU A 91 10.12 -7.38 -4.17
CA LEU A 91 9.58 -6.47 -3.17
C LEU A 91 10.00 -5.03 -3.45
N LYS A 92 11.24 -4.78 -3.89
CA LYS A 92 11.74 -3.44 -4.20
C LYS A 92 10.85 -2.70 -5.20
N GLU A 93 10.24 -3.41 -6.15
CA GLU A 93 9.26 -2.83 -7.09
C GLU A 93 7.98 -2.27 -6.45
N ARG A 94 7.72 -2.60 -5.18
CA ARG A 94 6.56 -2.14 -4.40
C ARG A 94 6.96 -1.55 -3.06
N LEU A 95 8.24 -1.23 -2.85
CA LEU A 95 8.67 -0.53 -1.64
C LEU A 95 8.33 0.95 -1.75
N VAL A 96 7.81 1.49 -0.65
CA VAL A 96 7.65 2.91 -0.43
C VAL A 96 8.30 3.24 0.91
N ILE A 97 9.29 4.13 0.84
CA ILE A 97 9.98 4.70 1.98
C ILE A 97 9.63 6.18 2.02
N TYR A 98 9.11 6.67 3.15
CA TYR A 98 8.64 8.05 3.27
C TYR A 98 9.73 9.06 2.91
N GLU A 99 10.95 8.86 3.39
CA GLU A 99 12.08 9.76 3.10
C GLU A 99 12.39 9.83 1.58
N GLU A 100 12.27 8.73 0.84
CA GLU A 100 12.47 8.73 -0.61
C GLU A 100 11.33 9.43 -1.35
N VAL A 101 10.09 9.35 -0.84
CA VAL A 101 8.97 10.15 -1.36
C VAL A 101 9.25 11.63 -1.10
N LYS A 102 9.64 11.98 0.13
CA LYS A 102 9.95 13.36 0.52
C LYS A 102 11.08 13.98 -0.31
N GLN A 103 12.16 13.25 -0.55
CA GLN A 103 13.28 13.69 -1.38
C GLN A 103 12.89 14.00 -2.83
N ARG A 104 11.87 13.32 -3.37
CA ARG A 104 11.35 13.57 -4.72
C ARG A 104 10.45 14.80 -4.79
N MET A 105 9.93 15.28 -3.67
CA MET A 105 9.04 16.43 -3.62
C MET A 105 9.83 17.73 -3.49
N SER A 106 9.45 18.76 -4.24
CA SER A 106 10.08 20.08 -4.16
C SER A 106 9.69 20.87 -2.90
N ASN A 107 8.62 20.46 -2.22
CA ASN A 107 8.08 21.09 -1.01
C ASN A 107 7.83 20.03 0.06
N ASP A 108 7.63 20.47 1.30
CA ASP A 108 7.18 19.61 2.38
C ASP A 108 5.85 18.92 2.05
N ILE A 109 5.68 17.73 2.61
CA ILE A 109 4.47 16.93 2.48
C ILE A 109 3.55 17.33 3.64
N PRO A 110 2.39 17.95 3.38
CA PRO A 110 1.43 18.26 4.42
C PRO A 110 1.03 16.99 5.18
N GLU A 111 0.78 17.11 6.48
CA GLU A 111 0.42 15.97 7.33
C GLU A 111 -0.81 15.20 6.81
N GLY A 112 -1.85 15.92 6.37
CA GLY A 112 -3.03 15.30 5.76
C GLY A 112 -2.70 14.49 4.50
N ASP A 113 -1.79 15.00 3.67
CA ASP A 113 -1.35 14.31 2.45
C ASP A 113 -0.55 13.05 2.80
N TYR A 114 0.30 13.11 3.83
CA TYR A 114 0.99 11.93 4.33
C TYR A 114 -0.01 10.83 4.75
N PHE A 115 -1.02 11.16 5.55
CA PHE A 115 -2.00 10.19 6.02
C PHE A 115 -2.83 9.59 4.88
N CYS A 116 -3.25 10.40 3.91
CA CYS A 116 -4.10 9.94 2.81
C CYS A 116 -3.33 9.20 1.71
N PHE A 117 -2.10 9.63 1.41
CA PHE A 117 -1.42 9.26 0.18
C PHE A 117 -0.11 8.51 0.37
N ILE A 118 0.47 8.48 1.57
CA ILE A 118 1.79 7.84 1.78
C ILE A 118 1.72 6.77 2.87
N GLN A 119 1.16 7.08 4.04
CA GLN A 119 1.05 6.15 5.17
C GLN A 119 0.44 4.78 4.80
N PRO A 120 -0.58 4.67 3.91
CA PRO A 120 -1.11 3.38 3.50
C PRO A 120 -0.08 2.51 2.76
N TYR A 121 0.89 3.16 2.10
CA TYR A 121 1.88 2.52 1.23
C TYR A 121 3.27 2.44 1.86
N GLU A 122 3.60 3.23 2.89
CA GLU A 122 4.91 3.22 3.58
C GLU A 122 5.19 1.86 4.25
N ASN A 123 5.60 0.88 3.46
CA ASN A 123 5.68 -0.52 3.85
C ASN A 123 7.04 -0.93 4.36
N LYS A 124 8.15 -0.28 3.94
CA LYS A 124 9.48 -0.67 4.41
C LYS A 124 9.56 -0.63 5.94
N ARG A 125 9.19 0.51 6.51
CA ARG A 125 9.12 0.71 7.98
C ARG A 125 8.22 -0.32 8.65
N ARG A 126 7.08 -0.66 8.02
CA ARG A 126 6.10 -1.58 8.58
C ARG A 126 6.57 -3.03 8.53
N LEU A 127 7.20 -3.45 7.43
CA LEU A 127 7.77 -4.78 7.27
C LEU A 127 8.97 -4.98 8.20
N ASP A 128 9.86 -3.99 8.32
CA ASP A 128 11.00 -4.04 9.25
C ASP A 128 10.52 -4.21 10.70
N HIS A 129 9.52 -3.41 11.10
CA HIS A 129 8.95 -3.52 12.43
C HIS A 129 8.30 -4.88 12.65
N TYR A 130 7.51 -5.36 11.69
CA TYR A 130 6.86 -6.67 11.78
C TYR A 130 7.88 -7.81 11.89
N GLN A 131 9.01 -7.74 11.18
CA GLN A 131 10.07 -8.75 11.26
C GLN A 131 10.73 -8.78 12.64
N LEU A 132 10.84 -7.63 13.30
CA LEU A 132 11.46 -7.50 14.62
C LEU A 132 10.52 -7.87 15.78
N THR A 133 9.23 -7.53 15.67
CA THR A 133 8.29 -7.60 16.80
C THR A 133 7.14 -8.58 16.59
N GLY A 134 6.84 -8.95 15.34
CA GLY A 134 5.61 -9.64 14.97
C GLY A 134 4.36 -8.75 14.99
N GLU A 135 4.50 -7.45 15.24
CA GLU A 135 3.39 -6.51 15.39
C GLU A 135 3.23 -5.59 14.17
N ILE A 136 2.00 -5.08 13.97
CA ILE A 136 1.71 -4.12 12.91
C ILE A 136 1.73 -2.71 13.51
N ILE A 137 2.55 -1.81 12.95
CA ILE A 137 2.46 -0.38 13.24
C ILE A 137 1.05 0.10 12.88
N LYS A 138 0.27 0.51 13.89
CA LYS A 138 -1.15 0.87 13.75
C LYS A 138 -1.36 2.11 12.91
#